data_AF-A0A413PD37-F1
#
_entry.id   AF-A0A413PD37-F1
#
_cell.length_a   1.000
_cell.length_b   1.000
_cell.length_c   1.000
_cell.angle_alpha   90.00
_cell.angle_beta   90.00
_cell.angle_gamma   90.00
#
_symmetry.space_group_name_H-M   'P 1'
#
loop_
_entity.id
_entity.type
_entity.pdbx_description
1 polymer ?
#
loop_
_entity_poly.entity_id
_entity_poly.type
_entity_poly.pdbx_seq_one_letter_code
_entity_poly.pdbx_strand_id
1 'polypeptide(L)'
;LDELKRRCDEVKDFYDDLNVKLVRPAGDMLGLHSEFLPASKRYINDYVQYVKSDFLAGLGFGATQQLGETMGIYMGYSVDTGRNVYLQPSLASQGVKGTVTNALASAFVGSLGGGKSFCNNLLVYYAVLFGGQALLLDPKSERGNWKETLPEIAHEINIVNLTSDKGNAGLLDPFVIMKN
;
A
#
# COMPACT_ATOMS: atom_id res chain seq x y z
N LEU A 1 10.38 42.33 25.96
CA LEU A 1 9.92 42.86 24.64
C LEU A 1 10.57 42.09 23.50
N ASP A 2 11.86 41.78 23.60
CA ASP A 2 12.61 41.09 22.54
C ASP A 2 12.16 39.65 22.33
N GLU A 3 11.83 38.92 23.40
CA GLU A 3 11.25 37.57 23.28
C GLU A 3 9.92 37.58 22.51
N LEU A 4 9.05 38.57 22.75
CA LEU A 4 7.79 38.68 22.01
C LEU A 4 8.02 38.94 20.52
N LYS A 5 8.99 39.78 20.18
CA LYS A 5 9.36 40.03 18.77
C LYS A 5 9.88 38.76 18.12
N ARG A 6 10.80 38.06 18.79
CA ARG A 6 11.34 36.77 18.34
C ARG A 6 10.23 35.76 18.05
N ARG A 7 9.27 35.59 18.97
CA ARG A 7 8.11 34.70 18.77
C ARG A 7 7.20 35.13 17.63
N CYS A 8 6.96 36.43 17.47
CA CYS A 8 6.16 36.95 16.35
C CYS A 8 6.84 36.69 15.01
N ASP A 9 8.16 36.80 14.94
CA ASP A 9 8.91 36.56 13.71
C ASP A 9 9.02 35.06 13.42
N GLU A 10 9.22 34.20 14.42
CA GLU A 10 9.10 32.72 14.27
C GLU A 10 7.76 32.32 13.64
N VAL A 11 6.65 32.95 14.07
CA VAL A 11 5.33 32.69 13.51
C VAL A 11 5.23 33.20 12.07
N LYS A 12 5.74 34.40 11.77
CA LYS A 12 5.70 34.92 10.40
C LYS A 12 6.48 34.03 9.44
N ASP A 13 7.70 33.65 9.82
CA ASP A 13 8.58 32.85 8.98
C ASP A 13 7.93 31.49 8.66
N PHE A 14 7.32 30.85 9.66
CA PHE A 14 6.57 29.60 9.46
C PHE A 14 5.45 29.71 8.42
N TYR A 15 4.70 30.81 8.42
CA TYR A 15 3.61 31.01 7.46
C TYR A 15 4.10 31.52 6.10
N ASP A 16 5.22 32.24 6.05
CA ASP A 16 5.85 32.69 4.81
C ASP A 16 6.38 31.50 3.98
N ASP A 17 6.93 30.48 4.64
CA ASP A 17 7.29 29.19 4.02
C ASP A 17 6.10 28.50 3.32
N LEU A 18 4.88 28.73 3.84
CA LEU A 18 3.62 28.24 3.27
C LEU A 18 3.01 29.19 2.24
N ASN A 19 3.72 30.27 1.86
CA ASN A 19 3.23 31.38 1.03
C ASN A 19 1.97 32.07 1.62
N VAL A 20 1.81 32.06 2.94
CA VAL A 20 0.72 32.72 3.66
C VAL A 20 1.23 34.01 4.29
N LYS A 21 0.78 35.14 3.76
CA LYS A 21 1.17 36.45 4.28
C LYS A 21 0.40 36.81 5.54
N LEU A 22 1.07 36.84 6.69
CA LEU A 22 0.51 37.37 7.92
C LEU A 22 0.55 38.89 7.95
N VAL A 23 -0.58 39.51 8.26
CA VAL A 23 -0.71 40.97 8.38
C VAL A 23 -1.22 41.32 9.77
N ARG A 24 -0.63 42.35 10.37
CA ARG A 24 -1.08 42.93 11.64
C ARG A 24 -1.88 44.21 11.35
N PRO A 25 -3.22 44.16 11.28
CA PRO A 25 -4.01 45.34 10.97
C PRO A 25 -3.92 46.38 12.09
N ALA A 26 -3.75 47.64 11.71
CA ALA A 26 -3.73 48.74 12.66
C ALA A 26 -5.16 49.07 13.10
N GLY A 27 -5.42 49.06 14.41
CA GLY A 27 -6.74 49.41 14.98
C GLY A 27 -7.65 48.22 15.28
N ASP A 28 -7.59 47.14 14.51
CA ASP A 28 -8.51 46.00 14.66
C ASP A 28 -8.04 44.90 15.63
N MET A 29 -6.88 45.07 16.27
CA MET A 29 -6.28 44.02 17.11
C MET A 29 -7.16 43.60 18.29
N LEU A 30 -7.88 44.53 18.91
CA LEU A 30 -8.77 44.20 20.04
C LEU A 30 -9.98 43.39 19.57
N GLY A 31 -10.56 43.73 18.42
CA GLY A 31 -11.66 42.99 17.83
C GLY A 31 -11.24 41.58 17.40
N LEU A 32 -10.09 41.47 16.73
CA LEU A 32 -9.51 40.17 16.38
C LEU A 32 -9.17 39.33 17.63
N HIS A 33 -8.61 39.94 18.68
CA HIS A 33 -8.34 39.24 19.93
C HIS A 33 -9.63 38.71 20.57
N SER A 34 -10.73 39.48 20.49
CA SER A 34 -12.02 39.01 21.01
C SER A 34 -12.56 37.79 20.25
N GLU A 35 -12.29 37.67 18.94
CA GLU A 35 -12.66 36.51 18.11
C GLU A 35 -11.90 35.22 18.49
N PHE A 36 -10.73 35.34 19.11
CA PHE A 36 -9.99 34.19 19.65
C PHE A 36 -10.58 33.64 20.96
N LEU A 37 -11.49 34.37 21.61
CA LEU A 37 -12.14 33.88 22.82
C LEU A 37 -13.21 32.82 22.46
N PRO A 38 -13.23 31.66 23.13
CA PRO A 38 -14.29 30.67 22.92
C PRO A 38 -15.68 31.28 23.08
N ALA A 39 -16.61 30.93 22.20
CA ALA A 39 -17.98 31.45 22.13
C ALA A 39 -18.14 32.95 21.76
N SER A 40 -17.06 33.64 21.40
CA SER A 40 -17.15 34.97 20.81
C SER A 40 -17.79 34.92 19.41
N LYS A 41 -18.35 36.05 18.96
CA LYS A 41 -18.83 36.21 17.59
C LYS A 41 -17.67 36.65 16.70
N ARG A 42 -17.68 36.20 15.44
CA ARG A 42 -16.74 36.66 14.42
C ARG A 42 -16.80 38.18 14.28
N TYR A 43 -15.65 38.83 14.34
CA TYR A 43 -15.52 40.29 14.27
C TYR A 43 -15.34 40.77 12.82
N ILE A 44 -14.56 40.06 12.01
CA ILE A 44 -14.31 40.40 10.59
C ILE A 44 -14.78 39.27 9.67
N ASN A 45 -15.52 39.62 8.61
CA ASN A 45 -15.94 38.69 7.56
C ASN A 45 -15.20 38.89 6.22
N ASP A 46 -14.32 39.88 6.14
CA ASP A 46 -13.64 40.26 4.89
C ASP A 46 -12.71 39.17 4.34
N TYR A 47 -12.31 38.21 5.18
CA TYR A 47 -11.47 37.07 4.80
C TYR A 47 -12.25 35.81 4.39
N VAL A 48 -13.57 35.88 4.25
CA VAL A 48 -14.37 34.75 3.76
C VAL A 48 -14.07 34.52 2.28
N GLN A 49 -13.48 33.38 1.97
CA GLN A 49 -13.20 32.97 0.59
C GLN A 49 -14.37 32.18 0.02
N TYR A 50 -15.05 32.73 -0.98
CA TYR A 50 -16.05 32.02 -1.76
C TYR A 50 -15.37 31.18 -2.83
N VAL A 51 -15.47 29.87 -2.69
CA VAL A 51 -14.81 28.90 -3.58
C VAL A 51 -15.85 28.03 -4.28
N LYS A 52 -15.55 27.63 -5.52
CA LYS A 52 -16.37 26.69 -6.29
C LYS A 52 -16.12 25.25 -5.80
N SER A 53 -17.05 24.35 -6.12
CA SER A 53 -16.89 22.90 -5.88
C SER A 53 -15.58 22.36 -6.42
N ASP A 54 -15.15 22.83 -7.58
CA ASP A 54 -13.94 22.35 -8.26
C ASP A 54 -12.67 22.72 -7.49
N PHE A 55 -12.67 23.88 -6.83
CA PHE A 55 -11.57 24.28 -5.95
C PHE A 55 -11.52 23.37 -4.71
N LEU A 56 -12.66 23.11 -4.07
CA LEU A 56 -12.74 22.19 -2.93
C LEU A 56 -12.30 20.76 -3.31
N ALA A 57 -12.68 20.27 -4.48
CA ALA A 57 -12.23 18.98 -5.00
C ALA A 57 -10.72 18.98 -5.31
N GLY A 58 -10.21 20.10 -5.83
CA GLY A 58 -8.78 20.31 -6.12
C GLY A 58 -7.88 20.36 -4.89
N LEU A 59 -8.43 20.62 -3.69
CA LEU A 59 -7.69 20.49 -2.42
C LEU A 59 -7.34 19.03 -2.10
N GLY A 60 -7.81 18.06 -2.90
CA GLY A 60 -7.60 16.64 -2.63
C GLY A 60 -8.39 16.17 -1.41
N PHE A 61 -9.53 16.79 -1.11
CA PHE A 61 -10.41 16.32 -0.05
C PHE A 61 -10.93 14.91 -0.40
N GLY A 62 -10.53 13.91 0.38
CA GLY A 62 -10.78 12.49 0.09
C GLY A 62 -9.73 11.82 -0.80
N ALA A 63 -8.69 12.54 -1.25
CA ALA A 63 -7.53 11.91 -1.88
C ALA A 63 -6.79 11.08 -0.83
N THR A 64 -6.62 9.80 -1.12
CA THR A 64 -5.95 8.86 -0.22
C THR A 64 -4.65 8.38 -0.85
N GLN A 65 -3.60 8.32 -0.04
CA GLN A 65 -2.36 7.60 -0.38
C GLN A 65 -2.40 6.16 0.15
N GLN A 66 -3.58 5.65 0.52
CA GLN A 66 -3.72 4.28 0.97
C GLN A 66 -3.39 3.31 -0.15
N LEU A 67 -2.39 2.47 0.11
CA LEU A 67 -1.93 1.44 -0.80
C LEU A 67 -2.11 0.07 -0.14
N GLY A 68 -2.73 -0.85 -0.86
CA GLY A 68 -3.04 -2.20 -0.37
C GLY A 68 -4.26 -2.26 0.55
N GLU A 69 -4.47 -3.46 1.10
CA GLU A 69 -5.58 -3.79 1.97
C GLU A 69 -5.31 -3.41 3.43
N THR A 70 -6.34 -3.40 4.28
CA THR A 70 -6.20 -3.12 5.72
C THR A 70 -5.62 -4.29 6.52
N MET A 71 -5.67 -5.51 5.98
CA MET A 71 -5.15 -6.74 6.60
C MET A 71 -4.80 -7.77 5.53
N GLY A 72 -4.04 -8.81 5.86
CA GLY A 72 -3.67 -9.88 4.93
C GLY A 72 -2.19 -10.20 4.95
N ILE A 73 -1.67 -10.65 3.81
CA ILE A 73 -0.24 -10.94 3.62
C ILE A 73 0.51 -9.61 3.63
N TYR A 74 1.44 -9.46 4.57
CA TYR A 74 2.26 -8.26 4.66
C TYR A 74 3.25 -8.19 3.49
N MET A 75 3.21 -7.09 2.73
CA MET A 75 4.08 -6.88 1.56
C MET A 75 5.21 -5.89 1.84
N GLY A 76 5.02 -4.97 2.77
CA GLY A 76 5.97 -3.91 3.09
C GLY A 76 5.27 -2.69 3.69
N TYR A 77 5.92 -1.53 3.60
CA TYR A 77 5.35 -0.27 4.05
C TYR A 77 5.71 0.86 3.08
N SER A 78 4.87 1.89 3.03
CA SER A 78 5.16 3.13 2.30
C SER A 78 6.18 3.95 3.08
N VAL A 79 7.27 4.34 2.42
CA VAL A 79 8.34 5.17 3.03
C VAL A 79 7.81 6.58 3.35
N ASP A 80 6.94 7.12 2.50
CA ASP A 80 6.41 8.48 2.66
C ASP A 80 5.42 8.59 3.83
N THR A 81 4.59 7.58 4.02
CA THR A 81 3.50 7.61 5.02
C THR A 81 3.76 6.75 6.25
N GLY A 82 4.77 5.87 6.21
CA GLY A 82 5.03 4.87 7.25
C GLY A 82 3.95 3.78 7.37
N ARG A 83 2.97 3.75 6.47
CA ARG A 83 1.84 2.82 6.54
C ARG A 83 2.19 1.46 5.96
N ASN A 84 1.78 0.41 6.66
CA ASN A 84 1.90 -0.96 6.19
C ASN A 84 1.00 -1.22 4.99
N VAL A 85 1.49 -2.05 4.07
CA VAL A 85 0.82 -2.49 2.86
C VAL A 85 0.56 -3.99 2.97
N TYR A 86 -0.71 -4.36 2.88
CA TYR A 86 -1.15 -5.75 2.91
C TYR A 86 -1.79 -6.16 1.59
N LEU A 87 -1.78 -7.46 1.30
CA LEU A 87 -2.43 -8.07 0.14
C LEU A 87 -3.36 -9.19 0.59
N GLN A 88 -4.57 -9.23 0.04
CA GLN A 88 -5.51 -10.35 0.20
C GLN A 88 -5.78 -11.02 -1.15
N PRO A 89 -5.00 -12.07 -1.50
CA PRO A 89 -5.18 -12.79 -2.75
C PRO A 89 -6.61 -13.33 -2.97
N SER A 90 -7.25 -13.77 -1.88
CA SER A 90 -8.61 -14.30 -1.89
C SER A 90 -9.64 -13.23 -2.25
N LEU A 91 -9.57 -12.06 -1.62
CA LEU A 91 -10.49 -10.94 -1.89
C LEU A 91 -10.39 -10.45 -3.34
N ALA A 92 -9.16 -10.34 -3.86
CA ALA A 92 -8.90 -9.93 -5.24
C ALA A 92 -9.48 -10.91 -6.28
N SER A 93 -9.69 -12.18 -5.90
CA SER A 93 -10.19 -13.24 -6.78
C SER A 93 -11.70 -13.47 -6.66
N GLN A 94 -12.39 -12.74 -5.77
CA GLN A 94 -13.83 -12.89 -5.51
C GLN A 94 -14.70 -11.97 -6.38
N GLY A 95 -14.11 -11.09 -7.20
CA GLY A 95 -14.86 -10.22 -8.11
C GLY A 95 -15.83 -9.28 -7.40
N VAL A 96 -15.39 -8.68 -6.29
CA VAL A 96 -16.23 -7.79 -5.45
C VAL A 96 -16.69 -6.58 -6.27
N LYS A 97 -17.98 -6.28 -6.23
CA LYS A 97 -18.58 -5.20 -7.04
C LYS A 97 -17.93 -3.85 -6.70
N GLY A 98 -17.29 -3.23 -7.69
CA GLY A 98 -16.59 -1.94 -7.55
C GLY A 98 -15.07 -2.04 -7.43
N THR A 99 -14.49 -3.24 -7.45
CA THR A 99 -13.03 -3.42 -7.54
C THR A 99 -12.55 -3.28 -8.99
N VAL A 100 -11.35 -2.71 -9.16
CA VAL A 100 -10.69 -2.60 -10.47
C VAL A 100 -10.16 -3.97 -10.93
N THR A 101 -9.87 -4.87 -9.99
CA THR A 101 -9.26 -6.19 -10.24
C THR A 101 -10.26 -7.30 -9.91
N ASN A 102 -10.52 -8.17 -10.88
CA ASN A 102 -11.42 -9.34 -10.76
C ASN A 102 -10.70 -10.69 -10.92
N ALA A 103 -9.40 -10.67 -11.22
CA ALA A 103 -8.54 -11.83 -11.23
C ALA A 103 -7.15 -11.37 -10.75
N LEU A 104 -6.62 -12.02 -9.71
CA LEU A 104 -5.29 -11.70 -9.20
C LEU A 104 -4.23 -12.18 -10.21
N ALA A 105 -3.80 -11.29 -11.10
CA ALA A 105 -2.62 -11.48 -11.93
C ALA A 105 -1.50 -10.57 -11.41
N SER A 106 -0.37 -11.16 -11.00
CA SER A 106 0.79 -10.44 -10.48
C SER A 106 2.04 -10.75 -11.31
N ALA A 107 2.82 -9.72 -11.63
CA ALA A 107 4.09 -9.86 -12.31
C ALA A 107 5.24 -9.31 -11.44
N PHE A 108 6.27 -10.12 -11.22
CA PHE A 108 7.48 -9.72 -10.50
C PHE A 108 8.62 -9.50 -11.50
N VAL A 109 8.99 -8.23 -11.73
CA VAL A 109 9.97 -7.82 -12.75
C VAL A 109 11.12 -7.04 -12.10
N GLY A 110 12.34 -7.19 -12.63
CA GLY A 110 13.55 -6.58 -12.06
C GLY A 110 14.83 -7.34 -12.40
N SER A 111 15.99 -6.81 -12.01
CA SER A 111 17.33 -7.38 -12.28
C SER A 111 17.65 -8.62 -11.44
N LEU A 112 18.71 -9.36 -11.82
CA LEU A 112 19.23 -10.47 -11.02
C LEU A 112 19.65 -9.96 -9.63
N GLY A 113 19.30 -10.70 -8.57
CA GLY A 113 19.54 -10.29 -7.19
C GLY A 113 18.51 -9.32 -6.59
N GLY A 114 17.59 -8.76 -7.38
CA GLY A 114 16.55 -7.83 -6.89
C GLY A 114 15.41 -8.45 -6.06
N GLY A 115 15.60 -9.63 -5.48
CA GLY A 115 14.62 -10.23 -4.56
C GLY A 115 13.35 -10.82 -5.18
N LYS A 116 13.25 -10.89 -6.52
CA LYS A 116 12.03 -11.37 -7.22
C LYS A 116 11.60 -12.78 -6.80
N SER A 117 12.51 -13.76 -6.88
CA SER A 117 12.21 -15.15 -6.50
C SER A 117 11.80 -15.24 -5.03
N PHE A 118 12.49 -14.50 -4.16
CA PHE A 118 12.19 -14.45 -2.72
C PHE A 118 10.79 -13.89 -2.45
N CYS A 119 10.44 -12.76 -3.06
CA CYS A 119 9.14 -12.12 -2.88
C CYS A 119 7.99 -13.02 -3.35
N ASN A 120 8.14 -13.65 -4.52
CA ASN A 120 7.15 -14.61 -5.03
C ASN A 120 7.02 -15.83 -4.10
N ASN A 121 8.13 -16.39 -3.64
CA ASN A 121 8.11 -17.53 -2.73
C ASN A 121 7.43 -17.20 -1.40
N LEU A 122 7.70 -16.01 -0.84
CA LEU A 122 7.09 -15.56 0.40
C LEU A 122 5.58 -15.38 0.24
N LEU A 123 5.14 -14.78 -0.87
CA LEU A 123 3.72 -14.64 -1.19
C LEU A 123 3.03 -16.00 -1.28
N VAL A 124 3.62 -16.95 -2.00
CA VAL A 124 3.07 -18.30 -2.16
C VAL A 124 3.04 -19.05 -0.84
N TYR A 125 4.11 -18.97 -0.05
CA TYR A 125 4.18 -19.60 1.27
C TYR A 125 3.05 -19.11 2.18
N TYR A 126 2.87 -17.80 2.30
CA TYR A 126 1.76 -17.26 3.10
C TYR A 126 0.38 -17.57 2.52
N ALA A 127 0.23 -17.56 1.19
CA ALA A 127 -1.02 -17.93 0.55
C ALA A 127 -1.43 -19.38 0.89
N VAL A 128 -0.47 -20.31 0.90
CA VAL A 128 -0.70 -21.71 1.29
C VAL A 128 -1.01 -21.82 2.78
N LEU A 129 -0.25 -21.13 3.65
CA LEU A 129 -0.54 -21.12 5.09
C LEU A 129 -1.93 -20.57 5.44
N PHE A 130 -2.46 -19.66 4.62
CA PHE A 130 -3.82 -19.15 4.76
C PHE A 130 -4.90 -20.03 4.10
N GLY A 131 -4.55 -21.27 3.71
CA GLY A 131 -5.47 -22.27 3.18
C GLY A 131 -5.62 -22.27 1.66
N GLY A 132 -4.77 -21.53 0.94
CA GLY A 132 -4.72 -21.57 -0.52
C GLY A 132 -4.00 -22.80 -1.06
N GLN A 133 -4.29 -23.17 -2.30
CA GLN A 133 -3.51 -24.17 -3.04
C GLN A 133 -2.63 -23.47 -4.08
N ALA A 134 -1.38 -23.90 -4.21
CA ALA A 134 -0.42 -23.30 -5.14
C ALA A 134 0.14 -24.33 -6.11
N LEU A 135 0.19 -23.98 -7.38
CA LEU A 135 0.91 -24.69 -8.43
C LEU A 135 2.07 -23.82 -8.90
N LEU A 136 3.29 -24.35 -8.81
CA LEU A 136 4.51 -23.64 -9.21
C LEU A 136 5.18 -24.37 -10.37
N LEU A 137 5.49 -23.62 -11.43
CA LEU A 137 6.34 -24.08 -12.52
C LEU A 137 7.73 -23.49 -12.31
N ASP A 138 8.70 -24.33 -12.00
CA ASP A 138 10.06 -23.91 -11.65
C ASP A 138 11.11 -24.44 -12.66
N PRO A 139 11.35 -23.72 -13.77
CA PRO A 139 12.35 -24.14 -14.75
C PRO A 139 13.79 -24.04 -14.23
N LYS A 140 14.00 -23.33 -13.10
CA LYS A 140 15.34 -23.12 -12.52
C LYS A 140 15.69 -24.15 -11.45
N SER A 141 14.72 -24.99 -11.06
CA SER A 141 14.89 -26.01 -10.01
C SER A 141 15.38 -25.44 -8.67
N GLU A 142 14.96 -24.21 -8.33
CA GLU A 142 15.31 -23.55 -7.06
C GLU A 142 14.50 -24.10 -5.88
N ARG A 143 13.39 -24.79 -6.17
CA ARG A 143 12.37 -25.20 -5.18
C ARG A 143 12.30 -26.72 -4.94
N GLY A 144 13.21 -27.48 -5.55
CA GLY A 144 13.24 -28.94 -5.48
C GLY A 144 13.42 -29.51 -4.08
N ASN A 145 14.05 -28.75 -3.17
CA ASN A 145 14.36 -29.18 -1.80
C ASN A 145 13.41 -28.60 -0.75
N TRP A 146 12.24 -28.10 -1.17
CA TRP A 146 11.30 -27.45 -0.24
C TRP A 146 10.74 -28.39 0.83
N LYS A 147 10.67 -29.69 0.56
CA LYS A 147 10.26 -30.69 1.56
C LYS A 147 11.22 -30.75 2.74
N GLU A 148 12.51 -30.60 2.48
CA GLU A 148 13.56 -30.64 3.49
C GLU A 148 13.70 -29.28 4.18
N THR A 149 13.55 -28.18 3.44
CA THR A 149 13.76 -26.82 3.98
C THR A 149 12.54 -26.23 4.67
N LEU A 150 11.34 -26.74 4.40
CA LEU A 150 10.07 -26.32 5.03
C LEU A 150 9.40 -27.52 5.73
N PRO A 151 10.05 -28.10 6.77
CA PRO A 151 9.59 -29.32 7.42
C PRO A 151 8.17 -29.20 7.98
N GLU A 152 7.75 -28.00 8.39
CA GLU A 152 6.44 -27.73 8.97
C GLU A 152 5.27 -27.95 8.00
N ILE A 153 5.49 -27.76 6.69
CA ILE A 153 4.49 -27.97 5.63
C ILE A 153 4.92 -29.05 4.63
N ALA A 154 5.96 -29.83 4.94
CA ALA A 154 6.49 -30.83 4.02
C ALA A 154 5.46 -31.87 3.54
N HIS A 155 4.47 -32.18 4.39
CA HIS A 155 3.36 -33.08 4.09
C HIS A 155 2.36 -32.50 3.07
N GLU A 156 2.28 -31.18 2.94
CA GLU A 156 1.44 -30.47 1.97
C GLU A 156 2.16 -30.22 0.63
N ILE A 157 3.48 -30.44 0.58
CA ILE A 157 4.28 -30.16 -0.61
C ILE A 157 4.34 -31.42 -1.50
N ASN A 158 4.04 -31.27 -2.78
CA ASN A 158 4.26 -32.30 -3.79
C ASN A 158 5.19 -31.77 -4.88
N ILE A 159 6.24 -32.52 -5.19
CA ILE A 159 7.26 -32.15 -6.18
C ILE A 159 7.26 -33.21 -7.27
N VAL A 160 7.04 -32.77 -8.51
CA VAL A 160 7.07 -33.61 -9.71
C VAL A 160 8.19 -33.09 -10.61
N ASN A 161 9.19 -33.93 -10.87
CA ASN A 161 10.32 -33.58 -11.72
C ASN A 161 10.03 -33.98 -13.17
N LEU A 162 10.00 -33.00 -14.06
CA LEU A 162 9.81 -33.17 -15.50
C LEU A 162 11.15 -33.13 -16.24
N THR A 163 12.05 -34.07 -15.90
CA THR A 163 13.35 -34.22 -16.57
C THR A 163 13.36 -35.44 -17.51
N SER A 164 14.38 -35.55 -18.35
CA SER A 164 14.57 -36.68 -19.27
C SER A 164 15.02 -37.99 -18.61
N ASP A 165 15.10 -38.03 -17.28
CA ASP A 165 15.54 -39.21 -16.55
C ASP A 165 14.55 -40.36 -16.72
N LYS A 166 15.05 -41.57 -16.91
CA LYS A 166 14.20 -42.76 -17.17
C LYS A 166 13.17 -43.00 -16.06
N GLY A 167 13.47 -42.62 -14.82
CA GLY A 167 12.54 -42.72 -13.69
C GLY A 167 11.37 -41.74 -13.74
N ASN A 168 11.46 -40.69 -14.55
CA ASN A 168 10.43 -39.66 -14.71
C ASN A 168 9.55 -39.90 -15.96
N ALA A 169 9.86 -40.91 -16.77
CA ALA A 169 9.08 -41.26 -17.94
C ALA A 169 7.64 -41.67 -17.56
N GLY A 170 6.66 -40.99 -18.13
CA GLY A 170 5.23 -41.27 -17.89
C GLY A 170 4.61 -40.60 -16.67
N LEU A 171 5.36 -39.79 -15.89
CA LEU A 171 4.81 -39.05 -14.74
C LEU A 171 3.74 -38.02 -15.13
N LEU A 172 3.86 -37.44 -16.32
CA LEU A 172 2.93 -36.46 -16.86
C LEU A 172 2.67 -36.78 -18.34
N ASP A 173 2.07 -37.95 -18.60
CA ASP A 173 1.63 -38.31 -19.94
C ASP A 173 0.16 -37.86 -20.16
N PRO A 174 -0.08 -36.80 -20.96
CA PRO A 174 -1.43 -36.30 -21.20
C PRO A 174 -2.30 -37.30 -21.99
N PHE A 175 -1.70 -38.28 -22.66
CA PHE A 175 -2.43 -39.29 -23.43
C PHE A 175 -2.97 -40.44 -22.56
N VAL A 176 -2.53 -40.55 -21.30
CA VAL A 176 -3.10 -41.51 -20.34
C VAL A 176 -4.58 -41.21 -20.06
N ILE A 177 -4.97 -39.93 -20.11
CA ILE A 177 -6.36 -39.48 -19.92
C ILE A 177 -7.21 -39.68 -21.20
N MET A 178 -6.57 -39.80 -22.37
CA MET A 178 -7.26 -39.96 -23.66
C MET A 178 -7.70 -41.40 -23.97
N LYS A 179 -7.49 -42.35 -23.06
CA LYS A 179 -8.08 -43.70 -23.17
C LYS A 179 -9.53 -43.67 -22.67
N ASN A 180 -10.43 -43.13 -23.48
CA ASN A 180 -11.87 -43.35 -23.39
C ASN A 180 -12.44 -43.59 -24.79
#